data_AF-A0A0M0W8K6-F1
#
_entry.id   AF-A0A0M0W8K6-F1
#
_cell.length_a   1.000
_cell.length_b   1.000
_cell.length_c   1.000
_cell.angle_alpha   90.00
_cell.angle_beta   90.00
_cell.angle_gamma   90.00
#
_symmetry.space_group_name_H-M   'P 1'
#
loop_
_entity.id
_entity.type
_entity.pdbx_description
1 polymer ?
#
loop_
_entity_poly.entity_id
_entity_poly.type
_entity_poly.pdbx_seq_one_letter_code
_entity_poly.pdbx_strand_id
1 'polypeptide(L)'
;MRELLIEIDMFRNWTRTTDLSFGEWETEYLHWDRIYYYVNKLIEGTPIEQWSSNLLNEFLYILARDNECEIIIGNLIANPKQLLSIAKYAVSFPDHDARWQIAYGLGEIDEDNEEIQMLINQFLLDEIEYVRKRALIAYEKKWF
;
A
#
# COMPACT_ATOMS: atom_id res chain seq x y z
N MET A 1 2.88 15.87 -8.11
CA MET A 1 3.49 15.01 -7.05
C MET A 1 3.77 15.74 -5.76
N ARG A 2 4.20 17.00 -5.81
CA ARG A 2 4.31 17.84 -4.61
C ARG A 2 3.00 17.95 -3.84
N GLU A 3 1.88 17.97 -4.56
CA GLU A 3 0.53 18.07 -4.03
C GLU A 3 0.19 16.89 -3.13
N LEU A 4 0.49 15.65 -3.57
CA LEU A 4 0.29 14.46 -2.75
C LEU A 4 1.08 14.56 -1.43
N LEU A 5 2.35 14.96 -1.49
CA LEU A 5 3.18 15.13 -0.29
C LEU A 5 2.59 16.16 0.67
N ILE A 6 2.01 17.25 0.15
CA ILE A 6 1.34 18.25 0.97
C ILE A 6 0.10 17.66 1.66
N GLU A 7 -0.73 16.89 0.96
CA GLU A 7 -1.90 16.25 1.58
C GLU A 7 -1.49 15.23 2.64
N ILE A 8 -0.43 14.44 2.39
CA ILE A 8 0.13 13.50 3.38
C ILE A 8 0.67 14.23 4.61
N ASP A 9 1.34 15.37 4.42
CA ASP A 9 1.78 16.23 5.53
C ASP A 9 0.59 16.81 6.30
N MET A 10 -0.50 17.17 5.63
CA MET A 10 -1.73 17.62 6.30
C MET A 10 -2.37 16.49 7.12
N PHE A 11 -2.42 15.26 6.59
CA PHE A 11 -2.83 14.08 7.34
C PHE A 11 -1.96 13.90 8.59
N ARG A 12 -0.63 13.89 8.43
CA ARG A 12 0.34 13.73 9.53
C ARG A 12 0.25 14.86 10.57
N ASN A 13 -0.13 16.07 10.17
CA ASN A 13 -0.36 17.16 11.11
C ASN A 13 -1.66 16.95 11.89
N TRP A 14 -2.72 16.50 11.22
CA TRP A 14 -4.00 16.19 11.86
C TRP A 14 -3.87 15.05 12.89
N THR A 15 -3.07 14.02 12.61
CA THR A 15 -2.86 12.91 13.57
C THR A 15 -2.31 13.36 14.92
N ARG A 16 -1.62 14.51 14.98
CA ARG A 16 -1.11 15.09 16.23
C ARG A 16 -2.19 15.71 17.11
N THR A 17 -3.39 15.89 16.57
CA THR A 17 -4.51 16.57 17.22
C THR A 17 -5.74 15.68 17.41
N THR A 18 -5.69 14.45 16.89
CA THR A 18 -6.80 13.49 16.95
C THR A 18 -6.56 12.43 18.03
N ASP A 19 -7.63 11.78 18.48
CA ASP A 19 -7.54 10.64 19.40
C ASP A 19 -7.15 9.39 18.61
N LEU A 20 -6.01 8.79 18.97
CA LEU A 20 -5.47 7.58 18.35
C LEU A 20 -5.69 6.32 19.20
N SER A 21 -6.49 6.42 20.27
CA SER A 21 -6.63 5.34 21.26
C SER A 21 -7.55 4.20 20.82
N PHE A 22 -8.33 4.39 19.76
CA PHE A 22 -9.21 3.39 19.18
C PHE A 22 -8.70 2.94 17.81
N GLY A 23 -9.10 1.74 17.36
CA GLY A 23 -8.78 1.27 16.01
C GLY A 23 -9.54 2.07 14.96
N GLU A 24 -9.06 2.07 13.71
CA GLU A 24 -9.73 2.73 12.56
C GLU A 24 -9.82 4.26 12.68
N TRP A 25 -9.09 4.87 13.62
CA TRP A 25 -9.07 6.33 13.82
C TRP A 25 -8.71 7.08 12.55
N GLU A 26 -7.95 6.48 11.64
CA GLU A 26 -7.58 7.05 10.35
C GLU A 26 -8.81 7.42 9.51
N THR A 27 -9.92 6.70 9.64
CA THR A 27 -11.16 6.90 8.88
C THR A 27 -11.85 8.24 9.21
N GLU A 28 -11.55 8.84 10.36
CA GLU A 28 -12.08 10.15 10.77
C GLU A 28 -11.42 11.33 10.03
N TYR A 29 -10.37 11.08 9.22
CA TYR A 29 -9.75 12.14 8.43
C TYR A 29 -10.63 12.57 7.26
N LEU A 30 -11.26 13.75 7.39
CA LEU A 30 -12.24 14.27 6.43
C LEU A 30 -11.70 14.59 5.02
N HIS A 31 -10.37 14.55 4.81
CA HIS A 31 -9.74 14.93 3.54
C HIS A 31 -9.08 13.76 2.80
N TRP A 32 -9.50 12.53 3.11
CA TRP A 32 -9.10 11.34 2.35
C TRP A 32 -9.40 11.47 0.85
N ASP A 33 -10.48 12.15 0.47
CA ASP A 33 -10.86 12.41 -0.92
C ASP A 33 -9.73 13.07 -1.74
N ARG A 34 -9.03 14.04 -1.13
CA ARG A 34 -7.90 14.74 -1.75
C ARG A 34 -6.68 13.84 -1.87
N ILE A 35 -6.42 13.02 -0.87
CA ILE A 35 -5.33 12.02 -0.89
C ILE A 35 -5.59 11.03 -2.02
N TYR A 36 -6.77 10.40 -2.06
CA TYR A 36 -7.15 9.46 -3.10
C TYR A 36 -7.04 10.07 -4.50
N TYR A 37 -7.49 11.32 -4.67
CA TYR A 37 -7.36 12.02 -5.94
C TYR A 37 -5.91 12.11 -6.43
N TYR A 38 -4.97 12.53 -5.57
CA TYR A 38 -3.57 12.67 -5.97
C TYR A 38 -2.82 11.33 -6.05
N VAL A 39 -3.19 10.35 -5.23
CA VAL A 39 -2.71 8.96 -5.34
C VAL A 39 -3.08 8.39 -6.70
N ASN A 40 -4.33 8.52 -7.14
CA ASN A 40 -4.79 7.95 -8.41
C ASN A 40 -4.09 8.63 -9.58
N LYS A 41 -4.00 9.96 -9.56
CA LYS A 41 -3.21 10.72 -10.53
C LYS A 41 -1.76 10.27 -10.61
N LEU A 42 -1.16 9.93 -9.48
CA LEU A 42 0.21 9.44 -9.43
C LEU A 42 0.33 8.05 -10.08
N ILE A 43 -0.48 7.09 -9.64
CA ILE A 43 -0.46 5.70 -10.12
C ILE A 43 -0.68 5.65 -11.63
N GLU A 44 -1.65 6.42 -12.14
CA GLU A 44 -1.99 6.45 -13.58
C GLU A 44 -0.98 7.26 -14.40
N GLY A 45 -0.39 8.31 -13.81
CA GLY A 45 0.39 9.30 -14.55
C GLY A 45 1.90 9.10 -14.54
N THR A 46 2.44 8.32 -13.61
CA THR A 46 3.91 8.20 -13.45
C THR A 46 4.33 6.80 -13.00
N PRO A 47 5.15 6.08 -13.79
CA PRO A 47 5.75 4.81 -13.37
C PRO A 47 6.54 4.91 -12.06
N ILE A 48 6.44 3.91 -11.20
CA ILE A 48 7.11 3.89 -9.89
C ILE A 48 8.63 4.04 -9.98
N GLU A 49 9.24 3.54 -11.06
CA GLU A 49 10.68 3.66 -11.30
C GLU A 49 11.15 5.12 -11.41
N GLN A 50 10.22 6.05 -11.66
CA GLN A 50 10.49 7.49 -11.74
C GLN A 50 10.20 8.22 -10.41
N TRP A 51 9.68 7.53 -9.40
CA TRP A 51 9.38 8.16 -8.11
C TRP A 51 10.67 8.36 -7.33
N SER A 52 10.78 9.49 -6.64
CA SER A 52 11.86 9.68 -5.69
C SER A 52 11.69 8.74 -4.50
N SER A 53 12.78 8.40 -3.81
CA SER A 53 12.73 7.59 -2.59
C SER A 53 11.82 8.21 -1.52
N ASN A 54 11.82 9.54 -1.39
CA ASN A 54 10.91 10.25 -0.50
C ASN A 54 9.45 10.02 -0.88
N LEU A 55 9.10 10.16 -2.16
CA LEU A 55 7.74 9.95 -2.62
C LEU A 55 7.28 8.50 -2.42
N LEU A 56 8.17 7.54 -2.67
CA LEU A 56 7.88 6.12 -2.45
C LEU A 56 7.60 5.82 -0.97
N ASN A 57 8.43 6.36 -0.06
CA ASN A 57 8.23 6.19 1.39
C ASN A 57 6.93 6.84 1.87
N GLU A 58 6.63 8.06 1.42
CA GLU A 58 5.40 8.76 1.80
C GLU A 58 4.15 8.07 1.21
N PHE A 59 4.25 7.53 -0.01
CA PHE A 59 3.18 6.73 -0.59
C PHE A 59 2.91 5.46 0.23
N LEU A 60 3.95 4.70 0.60
CA LEU A 60 3.79 3.50 1.41
C LEU A 60 3.27 3.83 2.82
N TYR A 61 3.69 4.97 3.38
CA TYR A 61 3.13 5.48 4.64
C TYR A 61 1.63 5.74 4.53
N ILE A 62 1.16 6.42 3.48
CA ILE A 62 -0.28 6.72 3.38
C ILE A 62 -1.10 5.49 2.98
N LEU A 63 -0.56 4.57 2.19
CA LEU A 63 -1.14 3.24 1.96
C LEU A 63 -1.36 2.52 3.30
N ALA A 64 -0.36 2.49 4.19
CA ALA A 64 -0.49 1.87 5.51
C ALA A 64 -1.61 2.46 6.36
N ARG A 65 -1.98 3.73 6.16
CA ARG A 65 -3.05 4.41 6.90
C ARG A 65 -4.43 4.24 6.28
N ASP A 66 -4.48 3.86 5.01
CA ASP A 66 -5.72 3.48 4.32
C ASP A 66 -6.08 2.00 4.53
N ASN A 67 -5.61 1.41 5.63
CA ASN A 67 -5.70 -0.03 5.91
C ASN A 67 -7.14 -0.53 6.15
N GLU A 68 -8.05 0.36 6.58
CA GLU A 68 -9.45 0.02 6.83
C GLU A 68 -10.30 0.10 5.56
N CYS A 69 -10.09 1.12 4.73
CA CYS A 69 -10.88 1.34 3.52
C CYS A 69 -10.30 0.65 2.28
N GLU A 70 -9.00 0.34 2.27
CA GLU A 70 -8.28 -0.37 1.21
C GLU A 70 -8.46 0.27 -0.19
N ILE A 71 -8.72 1.57 -0.27
CA ILE A 71 -8.97 2.28 -1.54
C ILE A 71 -7.67 2.39 -2.35
N ILE A 72 -6.55 2.75 -1.71
CA ILE A 72 -5.24 2.89 -2.37
C ILE A 72 -4.77 1.54 -2.91
N ILE A 73 -4.88 0.46 -2.13
CA ILE A 73 -4.51 -0.87 -2.63
C ILE A 73 -5.44 -1.33 -3.75
N GLY A 74 -6.74 -1.01 -3.69
CA GLY A 74 -7.68 -1.25 -4.79
C GLY A 74 -7.24 -0.59 -6.10
N ASN A 75 -6.75 0.66 -6.04
CA ASN A 75 -6.23 1.36 -7.21
C ASN A 75 -4.92 0.75 -7.74
N LEU A 76 -4.06 0.21 -6.87
CA LEU A 76 -2.87 -0.54 -7.28
C LEU A 76 -3.22 -1.88 -7.93
N ILE A 77 -4.22 -2.62 -7.43
CA ILE A 77 -4.71 -3.87 -8.02
C ILE A 77 -5.21 -3.63 -9.45
N ALA A 78 -5.92 -2.50 -9.67
CA ALA A 78 -6.34 -2.08 -11.00
C ALA A 78 -5.17 -1.68 -11.93
N ASN A 79 -3.94 -1.55 -11.40
CA ASN A 79 -2.72 -1.22 -12.13
C ASN A 79 -1.59 -2.24 -11.82
N PRO A 80 -1.70 -3.52 -12.24
CA PRO A 80 -0.82 -4.61 -11.79
C PRO A 80 0.68 -4.35 -11.97
N LYS A 81 1.08 -3.66 -13.04
CA LYS A 81 2.49 -3.29 -13.27
C LYS A 81 3.03 -2.37 -12.17
N GLN A 82 2.24 -1.39 -11.75
CA GLN A 82 2.62 -0.48 -10.67
C GLN A 82 2.66 -1.24 -9.34
N LEU A 83 1.69 -2.12 -9.09
CA LEU A 83 1.68 -2.96 -7.89
C LEU A 83 2.92 -3.87 -7.81
N LEU A 84 3.32 -4.51 -8.91
CA LEU A 84 4.55 -5.30 -8.97
C LEU A 84 5.79 -4.46 -8.68
N SER A 85 5.88 -3.27 -9.28
CA SER A 85 7.00 -2.37 -9.05
C SER A 85 7.07 -1.89 -7.60
N ILE A 86 5.93 -1.52 -6.97
CA ILE A 86 5.94 -1.08 -5.58
C ILE A 86 6.24 -2.23 -4.61
N ALA A 87 5.79 -3.44 -4.92
CA ALA A 87 5.97 -4.60 -4.05
C ALA A 87 7.43 -4.90 -3.79
N LYS A 88 8.30 -4.73 -4.78
CA LYS A 88 9.77 -4.88 -4.65
C LYS A 88 10.36 -4.00 -3.55
N TYR A 89 9.79 -2.82 -3.33
CA TYR A 89 10.20 -1.90 -2.26
C TYR A 89 9.49 -2.24 -0.95
N ALA A 90 8.20 -2.57 -1.02
CA ALA A 90 7.36 -2.83 0.15
C ALA A 90 7.84 -4.02 0.98
N VAL A 91 8.47 -5.05 0.39
CA VAL A 91 8.99 -6.22 1.12
C VAL A 91 9.88 -5.83 2.32
N SER A 92 10.64 -4.74 2.22
CA SER A 92 11.51 -4.26 3.31
C SER A 92 11.04 -2.96 3.96
N PHE A 93 9.83 -2.49 3.64
CA PHE A 93 9.29 -1.27 4.22
C PHE A 93 8.93 -1.48 5.70
N PRO A 94 9.30 -0.57 6.62
CA PRO A 94 9.15 -0.81 8.07
C PRO A 94 7.70 -0.96 8.53
N ASP A 95 6.73 -0.34 7.86
CA ASP A 95 5.34 -0.41 8.27
C ASP A 95 4.65 -1.69 7.77
N HIS A 96 4.30 -2.57 8.71
CA HIS A 96 3.62 -3.82 8.41
C HIS A 96 2.23 -3.65 7.80
N ASP A 97 1.56 -2.50 8.04
CA ASP A 97 0.26 -2.21 7.43
C ASP A 97 0.34 -2.02 5.92
N ALA A 98 1.42 -1.42 5.43
CA ALA A 98 1.67 -1.38 3.99
C ALA A 98 2.02 -2.78 3.46
N ARG A 99 2.86 -3.54 4.17
CA ARG A 99 3.33 -4.84 3.70
C ARG A 99 2.20 -5.84 3.52
N TRP A 100 1.29 -5.94 4.49
CA TRP A 100 0.17 -6.88 4.38
C TRP A 100 -0.80 -6.49 3.26
N GLN A 101 -1.05 -5.19 3.06
CA GLN A 101 -1.91 -4.71 1.97
C GLN A 101 -1.32 -5.04 0.61
N ILE A 102 0.00 -4.85 0.43
CA ILE A 102 0.68 -5.24 -0.80
C ILE A 102 0.64 -6.75 -1.02
N ALA A 103 0.90 -7.55 0.03
CA ALA A 103 0.81 -9.01 -0.06
C ALA A 103 -0.60 -9.46 -0.49
N TYR A 104 -1.65 -8.84 0.07
CA TYR A 104 -3.02 -9.04 -0.37
C TYR A 104 -3.22 -8.68 -1.84
N GLY A 105 -2.83 -7.47 -2.25
CA GLY A 105 -3.04 -7.01 -3.62
C GLY A 105 -2.35 -7.90 -4.66
N LEU A 106 -1.18 -8.46 -4.37
CA LEU A 106 -0.52 -9.42 -5.26
C LEU A 106 -1.36 -10.68 -5.53
N GLY A 107 -2.14 -11.13 -4.54
CA GLY A 107 -3.09 -12.24 -4.70
C GLY A 107 -4.32 -11.90 -5.55
N GLU A 108 -4.63 -10.61 -5.69
CA GLU A 108 -5.77 -10.09 -6.47
C GLU A 108 -5.44 -9.85 -7.95
N ILE A 109 -4.15 -9.91 -8.33
CA ILE A 109 -3.76 -9.83 -9.74
C ILE A 109 -4.22 -11.09 -10.47
N ASP A 110 -4.95 -10.97 -11.58
CA ASP A 110 -5.48 -12.13 -12.32
C ASP A 110 -4.40 -12.91 -13.11
N GLU A 111 -3.23 -12.32 -13.38
CA GLU A 111 -2.15 -12.99 -14.10
C GLU A 111 -1.37 -13.97 -13.21
N ASP A 112 -1.02 -15.13 -13.75
CA ASP A 112 0.00 -16.01 -13.16
C ASP A 112 1.37 -15.60 -13.68
N ASN A 113 2.25 -15.19 -12.77
CA ASN A 113 3.56 -14.65 -13.08
C ASN A 113 4.56 -15.09 -12.00
N GLU A 114 5.69 -15.65 -12.44
CA GLU A 114 6.80 -16.08 -11.57
C GLU A 114 7.26 -14.95 -10.63
N GLU A 115 7.23 -13.69 -11.09
CA GLU A 115 7.56 -12.52 -10.27
C GLU A 115 6.56 -12.31 -9.12
N ILE A 116 5.26 -12.52 -9.34
CA ILE A 116 4.24 -12.46 -8.28
C ILE A 116 4.53 -13.54 -7.25
N GLN A 117 4.81 -14.77 -7.71
CA GLN A 117 5.13 -15.89 -6.81
C GLN A 117 6.38 -15.61 -5.98
N MET A 118 7.43 -15.08 -6.60
CA MET A 118 8.66 -14.69 -5.90
C MET A 118 8.42 -13.61 -4.85
N LEU A 119 7.58 -12.61 -5.13
CA LEU A 119 7.25 -11.55 -4.18
C LEU A 119 6.38 -12.07 -3.03
N ILE A 120 5.33 -12.86 -3.31
CA ILE A 120 4.49 -13.48 -2.27
C ILE A 120 5.34 -14.36 -1.35
N ASN A 121 6.27 -15.15 -1.91
CA ASN A 121 7.20 -15.96 -1.12
C ASN A 121 8.08 -15.12 -0.20
N GLN A 122 8.46 -13.89 -0.58
CA GLN A 122 9.18 -13.00 0.32
C GLN A 122 8.28 -12.53 1.48
N PHE A 123 7.02 -12.18 1.23
CA PHE A 123 6.07 -11.83 2.29
C PHE A 123 5.69 -13.02 3.19
N LEU A 124 5.76 -14.27 2.71
CA LEU A 124 5.61 -15.47 3.54
C LEU A 124 6.72 -15.62 4.60
N LEU A 125 7.86 -14.96 4.39
CA LEU A 125 8.99 -14.93 5.31
C LEU A 125 9.02 -13.70 6.22
N ASP A 126 7.99 -12.84 6.15
CA ASP A 126 7.91 -11.61 6.96
C ASP A 126 7.97 -11.91 8.46
N GLU A 127 8.56 -11.02 9.25
CA GLU A 127 8.63 -11.19 10.70
C GLU A 127 7.25 -11.07 11.37
N ILE A 128 6.34 -10.29 10.78
CA ILE A 128 5.01 -10.05 11.32
C ILE A 128 4.03 -11.13 10.86
N GLU A 129 3.43 -11.83 11.81
CA GLU A 129 2.50 -12.94 11.55
C GLU A 129 1.33 -12.52 10.66
N TYR A 130 0.80 -11.31 10.85
CA TYR A 130 -0.33 -10.82 10.06
C TYR A 130 0.02 -10.66 8.57
N VAL A 131 1.23 -10.18 8.27
CA VAL A 131 1.74 -10.09 6.89
C VAL A 131 1.86 -11.49 6.28
N ARG A 132 2.46 -12.45 7.02
CA ARG A 132 2.57 -13.84 6.56
C ARG A 132 1.21 -14.47 6.28
N LYS A 133 0.19 -14.22 7.11
CA LYS A 133 -1.17 -14.71 6.89
C LYS A 133 -1.79 -14.15 5.61
N ARG A 134 -1.66 -12.84 5.37
CA ARG A 134 -2.17 -12.22 4.13
C ARG A 134 -1.43 -12.75 2.89
N ALA A 135 -0.12 -12.96 2.99
CA ALA A 135 0.67 -13.59 1.93
C ALA A 135 0.25 -15.05 1.68
N LEU A 136 -0.06 -15.83 2.72
CA LEU A 136 -0.54 -17.20 2.57
C LEU A 136 -1.89 -17.24 1.86
N ILE A 137 -2.83 -16.38 2.23
CA ILE A 137 -4.13 -16.27 1.56
C ILE A 137 -3.93 -15.91 0.08
N ALA A 138 -3.06 -14.95 -0.22
CA ALA A 138 -2.71 -14.58 -1.59
C ALA A 138 -2.10 -15.74 -2.37
N TYR A 139 -1.21 -16.52 -1.74
CA TYR A 139 -0.60 -17.70 -2.34
C TYR A 139 -1.64 -18.78 -2.65
N GLU A 140 -2.46 -19.13 -1.66
CA GLU A 140 -3.52 -20.14 -1.80
C GLU A 140 -4.49 -19.75 -2.91
N LYS A 141 -4.89 -18.48 -2.98
CA LYS A 141 -5.80 -17.99 -4.02
C LYS A 141 -5.27 -18.18 -5.45
N LYS A 142 -3.95 -18.10 -5.67
CA LYS A 142 -3.34 -18.17 -7.01
C LYS A 142 -2.94 -19.58 -7.43
N TRP A 143 -2.59 -20.46 -6.49
CA TRP A 143 -2.00 -21.77 -6.79
C TRP A 143 -2.68 -22.97 -6.11
N PHE A 144 -3.85 -22.78 -5.48
CA PHE A 144 -4.69 -23.85 -4.93
C PHE A 144 -6.18 -23.64 -5.27
#